data_AF-E6LIQ7-F1
#
_entry.id   AF-E6LIQ7-F1
#
_cell.length_a   1.000
_cell.length_b   1.000
_cell.length_c   1.000
_cell.angle_alpha   90.00
_cell.angle_beta   90.00
_cell.angle_gamma   90.00
#
_symmetry.space_group_name_H-M   'P 1'
#
loop_
_entity.id
_entity.type
_entity.pdbx_description
1 polymer ?
#
loop_
_entity_poly.entity_id
_entity_poly.type
_entity_poly.pdbx_seq_one_letter_code
_entity_poly.pdbx_strand_id
1 'polypeptide(L)'
;MDELENLERKRDVLEEDKNFTLKFEKTFSPLEKKELKNLSKELKLFINDENIDKRISELKRWENSLVFNNKMEIQKQRLMLGKISNERAMLKKANEILDKQSERFFKKSYPSLNSDKFSTHEVRAMVNETIYRKQLLTKEQLAEVIYTERIVEQEENKKIFKEKPFQTSRYLDSKMKQVEENIAKESNPERKEILSIKKEKLAGIKQGLIEYVQLEVERKFDKNVLVDTVIEGELLLAKADYYQTTDFSTVEGVTRFTSEELTNLLEQSRGSLMNIQTVKIPNDCQGVFFVQDAMTHLDELSPLAKHNLKHIVNRNDYLPNSDKLELTSQIDTSEKEVVKRDLDESTGQEVNVKIFQLAKTINRLLTGNHPQKKRNLEKLIKQTKGEKKRSLQKDLPFR
;
A
#
# COMPACT_ATOMS: atom_id res chain seq x y z
N MET A 1 9.85 14.26 23.67
CA MET A 1 10.87 15.32 23.55
C MET A 1 11.75 15.36 24.79
N ASP A 2 11.20 15.22 26.00
CA ASP A 2 11.95 15.24 27.28
C ASP A 2 13.13 14.25 27.43
N GLU A 3 13.08 13.05 26.85
CA GLU A 3 14.17 12.06 27.00
C GLU A 3 15.39 12.33 26.10
N LEU A 4 15.15 12.89 24.92
CA LEU A 4 16.20 13.28 23.99
C LEU A 4 16.95 14.51 24.51
N GLU A 5 16.29 15.40 25.24
CA GLU A 5 16.89 16.57 25.91
C GLU A 5 17.80 16.19 27.10
N ASN A 6 17.57 15.02 27.71
CA ASN A 6 18.42 14.46 28.76
C ASN A 6 19.66 13.71 28.23
N LEU A 7 19.80 13.53 26.91
CA LEU A 7 20.94 12.84 26.30
C LEU A 7 22.22 13.66 26.34
N GLU A 8 22.16 14.95 25.99
CA GLU A 8 23.37 15.78 25.87
C GLU A 8 24.08 15.92 27.20
N ARG A 9 23.32 16.21 28.27
CA ARG A 9 23.83 16.28 29.64
C ARG A 9 24.47 14.97 30.12
N LYS A 10 24.03 13.82 29.61
CA LYS A 10 24.57 12.51 30.00
C LYS A 10 25.65 11.98 29.06
N ARG A 11 25.69 12.43 27.80
CA ARG A 11 26.80 12.18 26.88
C ARG A 11 28.07 12.79 27.44
N ASP A 12 27.99 14.04 27.86
CA ASP A 12 29.13 14.74 28.45
C ASP A 12 29.61 14.03 29.74
N VAL A 13 28.67 13.52 30.57
CA VAL A 13 28.99 12.69 31.75
C VAL A 13 29.61 11.33 31.39
N LEU A 14 29.19 10.69 30.29
CA LEU A 14 29.75 9.41 29.83
C LEU A 14 31.12 9.57 29.16
N GLU A 15 31.37 10.72 28.53
CA GLU A 15 32.69 11.09 27.98
C GLU A 15 33.67 11.49 29.10
N GLU A 16 33.17 12.06 30.21
CA GLU A 16 33.96 12.39 31.41
C GLU A 16 34.21 11.20 32.35
N ASP A 17 33.39 10.14 32.28
CA ASP A 17 33.58 8.92 33.07
C ASP A 17 34.79 8.12 32.57
N LYS A 18 35.90 8.22 33.31
CA LYS A 18 37.17 7.52 33.04
C LYS A 18 37.04 5.98 32.95
N ASN A 19 35.93 5.40 33.42
CA ASN A 19 35.66 3.97 33.35
C ASN A 19 34.82 3.56 32.12
N PHE A 20 34.24 4.52 31.38
CA PHE A 20 33.45 4.21 30.19
C PHE A 20 34.36 3.88 29.00
N THR A 21 34.54 2.58 28.75
CA THR A 21 35.24 2.07 27.56
C THR A 21 34.23 1.49 26.57
N LEU A 22 33.82 2.32 25.60
CA LEU A 22 33.03 1.87 24.46
C LEU A 22 33.95 1.49 23.30
N LYS A 23 33.85 0.24 22.84
CA LYS A 23 34.46 -0.19 21.58
C LYS A 23 33.41 0.01 20.49
N PHE A 24 33.68 0.88 19.52
CA PHE A 24 32.83 1.13 18.36
C PHE A 24 32.94 0.00 17.33
N GLU A 25 32.59 -1.20 17.75
CA GLU A 25 32.65 -2.42 16.95
C GLU A 25 31.49 -3.36 17.32
N LYS A 26 31.02 -4.17 16.37
CA LYS A 26 29.98 -5.17 16.65
C LYS A 26 30.55 -6.29 17.53
N THR A 27 30.04 -6.43 18.75
CA THR A 27 30.48 -7.47 19.70
C THR A 27 29.49 -8.62 19.78
N PHE A 28 29.92 -9.78 19.32
CA PHE A 28 29.17 -11.04 19.36
C PHE A 28 29.74 -12.00 20.41
N SER A 29 28.87 -12.75 21.08
CA SER A 29 29.26 -13.87 21.93
C SER A 29 29.90 -14.99 21.10
N PRO A 30 30.69 -15.91 21.70
CA PRO A 30 31.27 -17.04 20.98
C PRO A 30 30.22 -17.92 20.28
N LEU A 31 29.05 -18.09 20.89
CA LEU A 31 27.94 -18.84 20.31
C LEU A 31 27.37 -18.11 19.10
N GLU A 32 27.08 -16.81 19.21
CA GLU A 32 26.59 -15.99 18.10
C GLU A 32 27.58 -15.98 16.92
N LYS A 33 28.89 -15.87 17.19
CA LYS A 33 29.92 -15.96 16.14
C LYS A 33 29.91 -17.30 15.43
N LYS A 34 29.75 -18.41 16.18
CA LYS A 34 29.64 -19.76 15.61
C LYS A 34 28.39 -19.89 14.74
N GLU A 35 27.25 -19.39 15.23
CA GLU A 35 25.99 -19.41 14.47
C GLU A 35 26.06 -18.56 13.21
N LEU A 36 26.55 -17.32 13.27
CA LEU A 36 26.73 -16.46 12.10
C LEU A 36 27.69 -17.09 11.07
N LYS A 37 28.76 -17.75 11.53
CA LYS A 37 29.69 -18.48 10.66
C LYS A 37 29.00 -19.65 9.93
N ASN A 38 28.13 -20.38 10.62
CA ASN A 38 27.37 -21.48 10.02
C ASN A 38 26.34 -20.94 9.02
N LEU A 39 25.56 -19.93 9.40
CA LEU A 39 24.60 -19.26 8.52
C LEU A 39 25.27 -18.69 7.27
N SER A 40 26.44 -18.05 7.42
CA SER A 40 27.22 -17.54 6.29
C SER A 40 27.63 -18.63 5.30
N LYS A 41 28.03 -19.81 5.80
CA LYS A 41 28.38 -20.95 4.95
C LYS A 41 27.17 -21.54 4.24
N GLU A 42 26.05 -21.69 4.93
CA GLU A 42 24.82 -22.27 4.38
C GLU A 42 24.18 -21.34 3.33
N LEU A 43 24.11 -20.04 3.63
CA LEU A 43 23.59 -19.02 2.72
C LEU A 43 24.59 -18.63 1.62
N LYS A 44 25.87 -19.02 1.75
CA LYS A 44 27.00 -18.57 0.90
C LYS A 44 27.04 -17.04 0.77
N LEU A 45 26.78 -16.36 1.88
CA LEU A 45 26.61 -14.91 1.96
C LEU A 45 27.40 -14.37 3.14
N PHE A 46 28.01 -13.20 2.98
CA PHE A 46 28.56 -12.47 4.12
C PHE A 46 27.41 -11.82 4.90
N ILE A 47 27.30 -12.16 6.19
CA ILE A 47 26.17 -11.74 7.02
C ILE A 47 26.38 -10.28 7.48
N ASN A 48 25.71 -9.36 6.80
CA ASN A 48 25.53 -7.97 7.19
C ASN A 48 24.12 -7.51 6.75
N ASP A 49 23.71 -6.32 7.19
CA ASP A 49 22.36 -5.79 6.96
C ASP A 49 22.04 -5.69 5.46
N GLU A 50 22.89 -5.02 4.69
CA GLU A 50 22.73 -4.83 3.24
C GLU A 50 22.59 -6.15 2.46
N ASN A 51 23.45 -7.13 2.74
CA ASN A 51 23.43 -8.42 2.06
C ASN A 51 22.19 -9.23 2.44
N ILE A 52 21.78 -9.19 3.70
CA ILE A 52 20.55 -9.85 4.15
C ILE A 52 19.35 -9.25 3.42
N ASP A 53 19.22 -7.91 3.41
CA ASP A 53 18.08 -7.22 2.81
C ASP A 53 18.02 -7.43 1.29
N LYS A 54 19.18 -7.37 0.63
CA LYS A 54 19.32 -7.73 -0.78
C LYS A 54 18.87 -9.17 -1.04
N ARG A 55 19.29 -10.12 -0.21
CA ARG A 55 18.91 -11.54 -0.37
C ARG A 55 17.43 -11.75 -0.10
N ILE A 56 16.85 -11.12 0.91
CA ILE A 56 15.40 -11.14 1.17
C ILE A 56 14.63 -10.64 -0.04
N SER A 57 15.08 -9.54 -0.65
CA SER A 57 14.49 -8.98 -1.87
C SER A 57 14.59 -9.92 -3.07
N GLU A 58 15.74 -10.57 -3.27
CA GLU A 58 15.92 -11.60 -4.31
C GLU A 58 14.99 -12.79 -4.09
N LEU A 59 14.90 -13.31 -2.87
CA LEU A 59 14.00 -14.41 -2.52
C LEU A 59 12.54 -14.03 -2.75
N LYS A 60 12.13 -12.81 -2.41
CA LYS A 60 10.78 -12.28 -2.68
C LYS A 60 10.49 -12.26 -4.18
N ARG A 61 11.43 -11.77 -5.01
CA ARG A 61 11.29 -11.76 -6.48
C ARG A 61 11.24 -13.18 -7.05
N TRP A 62 12.11 -14.07 -6.59
CA TRP A 62 12.15 -15.46 -7.05
C TRP A 62 10.85 -16.19 -6.71
N GLU A 63 10.38 -16.05 -5.47
CA GLU A 63 9.11 -16.64 -5.03
C GLU A 63 7.92 -16.06 -5.82
N ASN A 64 7.91 -14.77 -6.11
CA ASN A 64 6.86 -14.17 -6.95
C ASN A 64 6.89 -14.75 -8.37
N SER A 65 8.07 -14.93 -8.96
CA SER A 65 8.21 -15.59 -10.25
C SER A 65 7.67 -17.03 -10.21
N LEU A 66 7.98 -17.77 -9.14
CA LEU A 66 7.50 -19.14 -8.95
C LEU A 66 5.98 -19.22 -8.76
N VAL A 67 5.37 -18.28 -8.04
CA VAL A 67 3.94 -18.33 -7.72
C VAL A 67 3.06 -17.81 -8.86
N PHE A 68 3.49 -16.75 -9.55
CA PHE A 68 2.64 -16.04 -10.50
C PHE A 68 2.95 -16.35 -11.97
N ASN A 69 4.23 -16.61 -12.31
CA ASN A 69 4.69 -16.63 -13.71
C ASN A 69 5.21 -18.00 -14.16
N ASN A 70 5.21 -18.99 -13.27
CA ASN A 70 5.90 -20.25 -13.48
C ASN A 70 5.11 -21.22 -14.36
N LYS A 71 5.79 -21.82 -15.34
CA LYS A 71 5.29 -22.89 -16.21
C LYS A 71 5.92 -24.26 -15.91
N MET A 72 6.76 -24.35 -14.87
CA MET A 72 7.45 -25.57 -14.48
C MET A 72 6.51 -26.58 -13.83
N GLU A 73 6.93 -27.84 -13.88
CA GLU A 73 6.32 -28.97 -13.17
C GLU A 73 6.10 -28.71 -11.66
N ILE A 74 4.95 -29.20 -11.16
CA ILE A 74 4.45 -28.89 -9.82
C ILE A 74 5.37 -29.33 -8.69
N GLN A 75 5.96 -30.52 -8.79
CA GLN A 75 6.86 -31.06 -7.77
C GLN A 75 8.14 -30.23 -7.66
N LYS A 76 8.70 -29.82 -8.80
CA LYS A 76 9.87 -28.94 -8.84
C LYS A 76 9.57 -27.56 -8.26
N GLN A 77 8.38 -27.01 -8.56
CA GLN A 77 7.92 -25.75 -7.99
C GLN A 77 7.83 -25.81 -6.47
N ARG A 78 7.21 -26.86 -5.92
CA ARG A 78 7.09 -27.08 -4.47
C ARG A 78 8.45 -27.18 -3.79
N LEU A 79 9.37 -27.95 -4.38
CA LEU A 79 10.73 -28.10 -3.86
C LEU A 79 11.49 -26.76 -3.84
N MET A 80 11.34 -25.93 -4.87
CA MET A 80 11.94 -24.59 -4.89
C MET A 80 11.32 -23.65 -3.85
N LEU A 81 9.99 -23.68 -3.67
CA LEU A 81 9.32 -22.91 -2.61
C LEU A 81 9.79 -23.33 -1.21
N GLY A 82 9.98 -24.63 -0.98
CA GLY A 82 10.57 -25.15 0.26
C GLY A 82 11.99 -24.62 0.50
N LYS A 83 12.84 -24.56 -0.54
CA LYS A 83 14.18 -23.95 -0.43
C LYS A 83 14.12 -22.48 -0.05
N ILE A 84 13.23 -21.71 -0.68
CA ILE A 84 13.03 -20.29 -0.34
C ILE A 84 12.59 -20.12 1.12
N SER A 85 11.67 -20.97 1.60
CA SER A 85 11.22 -20.95 2.99
C SER A 85 12.38 -21.21 3.96
N ASN A 86 13.19 -22.23 3.68
CA ASN A 86 14.35 -22.56 4.51
C ASN A 86 15.39 -21.42 4.51
N GLU A 87 15.70 -20.84 3.36
CA GLU A 87 16.60 -19.68 3.27
C GLU A 87 16.07 -18.47 4.05
N ARG A 88 14.77 -18.20 4.00
CA ARG A 88 14.15 -17.15 4.82
C ARG A 88 14.29 -17.39 6.31
N ALA A 89 14.11 -18.63 6.77
CA ALA A 89 14.28 -18.97 8.18
C ALA A 89 15.73 -18.73 8.64
N MET A 90 16.71 -19.07 7.80
CA MET A 90 18.12 -18.79 8.07
C MET A 90 18.42 -17.28 8.13
N LEU A 91 17.90 -16.50 7.17
CA LEU A 91 18.05 -15.04 7.16
C LEU A 91 17.38 -14.38 8.38
N LYS A 92 16.20 -14.87 8.79
CA LYS A 92 15.51 -14.43 10.00
C LYS A 92 16.37 -14.68 11.24
N LYS A 93 16.94 -15.87 11.38
CA LYS A 93 17.84 -16.19 12.49
C LYS A 93 19.09 -15.30 12.48
N ALA A 94 19.66 -15.00 11.31
CA ALA A 94 20.77 -14.07 11.19
C ALA A 94 20.39 -12.67 11.69
N ASN A 95 19.20 -12.18 11.30
CA ASN A 95 18.66 -10.92 11.79
C ASN A 95 18.46 -10.94 13.31
N GLU A 96 17.87 -11.98 13.89
CA GLU A 96 17.68 -12.05 15.34
C GLU A 96 19.00 -11.92 16.13
N ILE A 97 20.11 -12.47 15.60
CA ILE A 97 21.43 -12.32 16.21
C ILE A 97 21.92 -10.87 16.12
N LEU A 98 21.76 -10.23 14.96
CA LEU A 98 22.14 -8.84 14.74
C LEU A 98 21.28 -7.86 15.58
N ASP A 99 20.00 -8.15 15.79
CA ASP A 99 19.10 -7.37 16.65
C ASP A 99 19.56 -7.41 18.09
N LYS A 100 19.79 -8.61 18.63
CA LYS A 100 20.28 -8.79 20.01
C LYS A 100 21.61 -8.10 20.22
N GLN A 101 22.51 -8.16 19.24
CA GLN A 101 23.79 -7.46 19.33
C GLN A 101 23.59 -5.94 19.35
N SER A 102 22.71 -5.42 18.50
CA SER A 102 22.40 -3.99 18.41
C SER A 102 21.75 -3.48 19.68
N GLU A 103 20.78 -4.21 20.23
CA GLU A 103 20.12 -3.87 21.49
C GLU A 103 21.12 -3.78 22.66
N ARG A 104 22.04 -4.74 22.77
CA ARG A 104 23.10 -4.68 23.80
C ARG A 104 24.02 -3.47 23.62
N PHE A 105 24.42 -3.18 22.38
CA PHE A 105 25.25 -2.01 22.08
C PHE A 105 24.51 -0.70 22.39
N PHE A 106 23.24 -0.62 22.03
CA PHE A 106 22.39 0.54 22.27
C PHE A 106 22.23 0.82 23.76
N LYS A 107 21.89 -0.20 24.57
CA LYS A 107 21.76 -0.04 26.04
C LYS A 107 23.07 0.40 26.69
N LYS A 108 24.22 -0.02 26.15
CA LYS A 108 25.54 0.42 26.63
C LYS A 108 25.87 1.86 26.21
N SER A 109 25.55 2.24 24.97
CA SER A 109 25.95 3.52 24.37
C SER A 109 24.98 4.66 24.72
N TYR A 110 23.70 4.35 24.88
CA TYR A 110 22.62 5.29 25.15
C TYR A 110 21.75 4.82 26.33
N PRO A 111 22.32 4.63 27.53
CA PRO A 111 21.60 4.07 28.69
C PRO A 111 20.43 4.94 29.18
N SER A 112 20.39 6.22 28.80
CA SER A 112 19.28 7.13 29.11
C SER A 112 18.08 6.97 28.18
N LEU A 113 18.24 6.29 27.05
CA LEU A 113 17.15 6.03 26.11
C LEU A 113 16.53 4.68 26.39
N ASN A 114 15.19 4.63 26.40
CA ASN A 114 14.48 3.38 26.46
C ASN A 114 14.41 2.75 25.06
N SER A 115 15.07 1.60 24.87
CA SER A 115 15.05 0.83 23.62
C SER A 115 13.64 0.45 23.17
N ASP A 116 12.71 0.24 24.12
CA ASP A 116 11.36 -0.25 23.83
C ASP A 116 10.48 0.79 23.13
N LYS A 117 10.94 2.05 23.04
CA LYS A 117 10.25 3.13 22.31
C LYS A 117 10.61 3.18 20.82
N PHE A 118 11.58 2.38 20.39
CA PHE A 118 12.09 2.34 19.02
C PHE A 118 11.84 0.97 18.41
N SER A 119 11.68 0.92 17.08
CA SER A 119 11.65 -0.36 16.36
C SER A 119 13.03 -1.03 16.36
N THR A 120 13.08 -2.34 16.12
CA THR A 120 14.35 -3.08 16.02
C THR A 120 15.24 -2.53 14.89
N HIS A 121 14.63 -2.14 13.77
CA HIS A 121 15.30 -1.50 12.64
C HIS A 121 15.90 -0.14 13.02
N GLU A 122 15.14 0.72 13.71
CA GLU A 122 15.62 2.02 14.20
C GLU A 122 16.81 1.85 15.16
N VAL A 123 16.72 0.92 16.12
CA VAL A 123 17.82 0.62 17.05
C VAL A 123 19.06 0.17 16.29
N ARG A 124 18.90 -0.73 15.32
CA ARG A 124 20.00 -1.23 14.51
C ARG A 124 20.65 -0.14 13.66
N ALA A 125 19.86 0.73 13.02
CA ALA A 125 20.35 1.86 12.24
C ALA A 125 21.17 2.84 13.10
N MET A 126 20.65 3.21 14.28
CA MET A 126 21.36 4.08 15.23
C MET A 126 22.72 3.46 15.65
N VAL A 127 22.74 2.16 15.96
CA VAL A 127 23.97 1.45 16.35
C VAL A 127 24.97 1.38 15.19
N ASN A 128 24.52 1.02 14.00
CA ASN A 128 25.37 0.96 12.81
C ASN A 128 26.01 2.32 12.51
N GLU A 129 25.24 3.41 12.60
CA GLU A 129 25.75 4.76 12.37
C GLU A 129 26.73 5.19 13.46
N THR A 130 26.45 4.86 14.73
CA THR A 130 27.36 5.12 15.86
C THR A 130 28.71 4.40 15.67
N ILE A 131 28.67 3.13 15.23
CA ILE A 131 29.86 2.32 14.94
C ILE A 131 30.62 2.90 13.73
N TYR A 132 29.89 3.26 12.66
CA TYR A 132 30.47 3.81 11.44
C TYR A 132 31.21 5.13 11.70
N ARG A 133 30.59 6.06 12.44
CA ARG A 133 31.22 7.35 12.81
C ARG A 133 32.26 7.23 13.92
N LYS A 134 32.33 6.08 14.60
CA LYS A 134 33.22 5.82 15.76
C LYS A 134 33.07 6.87 16.88
N GLN A 135 31.86 7.38 17.08
CA GLN A 135 31.52 8.37 18.10
C GLN A 135 30.06 8.22 18.52
N LEU A 136 29.72 8.67 19.74
CA LEU A 136 28.34 8.77 20.18
C LEU A 136 27.60 9.85 19.38
N LEU A 137 26.39 9.53 18.94
CA LEU A 137 25.56 10.45 18.17
C LEU A 137 24.85 11.44 19.09
N THR A 138 24.73 12.67 18.62
CA THR A 138 23.91 13.72 19.25
C THR A 138 22.42 13.42 19.10
N LYS A 139 21.60 14.16 19.86
CA LYS A 139 20.13 14.10 19.78
C LYS A 139 19.64 14.30 18.35
N GLU A 140 20.16 15.32 17.67
CA GLU A 140 19.77 15.71 16.31
C GLU A 140 20.17 14.63 15.31
N GLN A 141 21.37 14.07 15.46
CA GLN A 141 21.85 12.98 14.60
C GLN A 141 21.05 11.69 14.79
N LEU A 142 20.70 11.33 16.03
CA LEU A 142 19.83 10.17 16.28
C LEU A 142 18.44 10.39 15.67
N ALA A 143 17.88 11.60 15.81
CA ALA A 143 16.60 11.95 15.22
C ALA A 143 16.63 11.87 13.68
N GLU A 144 17.72 12.33 13.05
CA GLU A 144 17.92 12.24 11.60
C GLU A 144 18.02 10.78 11.13
N VAL A 145 18.77 9.93 11.83
CA VAL A 145 18.86 8.50 11.51
C VAL A 145 17.51 7.81 11.62
N ILE A 146 16.76 8.05 12.71
CA ILE A 146 15.41 7.51 12.90
C ILE A 146 14.48 7.98 11.79
N TYR A 147 14.52 9.27 11.46
CA TYR A 147 13.69 9.83 10.39
C TYR A 147 14.03 9.16 9.05
N THR A 148 15.31 9.00 8.73
CA THR A 148 15.77 8.39 7.49
C THR A 148 15.32 6.93 7.40
N GLU A 149 15.51 6.15 8.47
CA GLU A 149 15.10 4.75 8.52
C GLU A 149 13.58 4.59 8.33
N ARG A 150 12.78 5.44 8.99
CA ARG A 150 11.32 5.46 8.80
C ARG A 150 10.92 5.76 7.36
N ILE A 151 11.59 6.73 6.72
CA ILE A 151 11.31 7.07 5.33
C ILE A 151 11.69 5.91 4.41
N VAL A 152 12.85 5.28 4.63
CA VAL A 152 13.29 4.12 3.85
C VAL A 152 12.31 2.96 3.98
N GLU A 153 11.94 2.57 5.21
CA GLU A 153 10.98 1.49 5.45
C GLU A 153 9.62 1.77 4.79
N GLN A 154 9.14 3.01 4.90
CA GLN A 154 7.91 3.43 4.22
C GLN A 154 8.05 3.37 2.70
N GLU A 155 9.13 3.88 2.13
CA GLU A 155 9.35 3.92 0.68
C GLU A 155 9.51 2.51 0.07
N GLU A 156 10.18 1.59 0.77
CA GLU A 156 10.30 0.20 0.34
C GLU A 156 8.96 -0.55 0.31
N ASN A 157 8.13 -0.36 1.34
CA ASN A 157 6.79 -0.93 1.39
C ASN A 157 5.88 -0.37 0.29
N LYS A 158 6.08 0.89 -0.10
CA LYS A 158 5.33 1.57 -1.17
C LYS A 158 5.76 1.18 -2.58
N LYS A 159 6.98 0.68 -2.76
CA LYS A 159 7.59 0.47 -4.08
C LYS A 159 6.74 -0.39 -5.01
N ILE A 160 6.11 -1.45 -4.49
CA ILE A 160 5.24 -2.32 -5.30
C ILE A 160 4.01 -1.58 -5.87
N PHE A 161 3.44 -0.65 -5.12
CA PHE A 161 2.25 0.11 -5.51
C PHE A 161 2.61 1.29 -6.43
N LYS A 162 3.78 1.90 -6.22
CA LYS A 162 4.33 2.93 -7.12
C LYS A 162 4.72 2.36 -8.48
N GLU A 163 5.39 1.20 -8.49
CA GLU A 163 5.86 0.55 -9.73
C GLU A 163 4.74 -0.16 -10.50
N LYS A 164 3.64 -0.53 -9.83
CA LYS A 164 2.48 -1.22 -10.43
C LYS A 164 1.17 -0.48 -10.10
N PRO A 165 0.92 0.69 -10.72
CA PRO A 165 -0.25 1.51 -10.43
C PRO A 165 -1.60 0.83 -10.73
N PHE A 166 -1.60 -0.31 -11.44
CA PHE A 166 -2.78 -1.09 -11.82
C PHE A 166 -3.30 -2.05 -10.75
N GLN A 167 -2.62 -2.18 -9.59
CA GLN A 167 -3.03 -3.09 -8.51
C GLN A 167 -4.09 -2.44 -7.61
N THR A 168 -5.30 -2.26 -8.14
CA THR A 168 -6.43 -1.75 -7.37
C THR A 168 -7.04 -2.82 -6.46
N SER A 169 -7.79 -2.40 -5.44
CA SER A 169 -8.48 -3.29 -4.50
C SER A 169 -9.41 -4.26 -5.23
N ARG A 170 -10.16 -3.76 -6.23
CA ARG A 170 -11.04 -4.57 -7.09
C ARG A 170 -10.30 -5.57 -7.97
N TYR A 171 -9.17 -5.16 -8.55
CA TYR A 171 -8.32 -6.08 -9.30
C TYR A 171 -7.83 -7.22 -8.42
N LEU A 172 -7.36 -6.91 -7.20
CA LEU A 172 -6.91 -7.91 -6.24
C LEU A 172 -8.06 -8.84 -5.81
N ASP A 173 -9.25 -8.30 -5.56
CA ASP A 173 -10.44 -9.10 -5.23
C ASP A 173 -10.83 -10.08 -6.32
N SER A 174 -10.84 -9.63 -7.58
CA SER A 174 -11.08 -10.49 -8.73
C SER A 174 -10.05 -11.62 -8.83
N LYS A 175 -8.76 -11.30 -8.64
CA LYS A 175 -7.69 -12.30 -8.65
C LYS A 175 -7.79 -13.28 -7.47
N MET A 176 -8.13 -12.80 -6.28
CA MET A 176 -8.34 -13.65 -5.12
C MET A 176 -9.50 -14.62 -5.34
N LYS A 177 -10.64 -14.12 -5.83
CA LYS A 177 -11.81 -14.95 -6.17
C LYS A 177 -11.48 -16.02 -7.22
N GLN A 178 -10.77 -15.66 -8.29
CA GLN A 178 -10.30 -16.62 -9.30
C GLN A 178 -9.42 -17.72 -8.67
N VAL A 179 -8.52 -17.36 -7.76
CA VAL A 179 -7.68 -18.33 -7.06
C VAL A 179 -8.52 -19.22 -6.13
N GLU A 180 -9.49 -18.68 -5.41
CA GLU A 180 -10.40 -19.46 -4.56
C GLU A 180 -11.23 -20.47 -5.35
N GLU A 181 -11.78 -20.06 -6.49
CA GLU A 181 -12.51 -20.97 -7.39
C GLU A 181 -11.60 -22.08 -7.92
N ASN A 182 -10.34 -21.75 -8.25
CA ASN A 182 -9.36 -22.75 -8.67
C ASN A 182 -9.01 -23.73 -7.54
N ILE A 183 -8.88 -23.25 -6.29
CA ILE A 183 -8.66 -24.11 -5.11
C ILE A 183 -9.83 -25.06 -4.91
N ALA A 184 -11.06 -24.58 -5.09
CA ALA A 184 -12.27 -25.38 -4.92
C ALA A 184 -12.39 -26.50 -5.98
N LYS A 185 -11.94 -26.24 -7.21
CA LYS A 185 -11.97 -27.18 -8.33
C LYS A 185 -10.76 -28.12 -8.40
N GLU A 186 -9.69 -27.84 -7.65
CA GLU A 186 -8.45 -28.60 -7.72
C GLU A 186 -8.46 -29.83 -6.83
N SER A 187 -8.26 -31.01 -7.44
CA SER A 187 -8.23 -32.30 -6.76
C SER A 187 -6.82 -32.71 -6.34
N ASN A 188 -5.77 -32.18 -6.97
CA ASN A 188 -4.39 -32.51 -6.63
C ASN A 188 -3.95 -31.73 -5.36
N PRO A 189 -3.54 -32.42 -4.27
CA PRO A 189 -3.18 -31.76 -3.02
C PRO A 189 -1.96 -30.83 -3.14
N GLU A 190 -0.97 -31.17 -3.98
CA GLU A 190 0.23 -30.35 -4.19
C GLU A 190 -0.10 -29.05 -4.94
N ARG A 191 -0.98 -29.13 -5.94
CA ARG A 191 -1.47 -27.94 -6.65
C ARG A 191 -2.29 -27.05 -5.73
N LYS A 192 -3.12 -27.66 -4.87
CA LYS A 192 -3.93 -26.96 -3.87
C LYS A 192 -3.07 -26.20 -2.85
N GLU A 193 -1.95 -26.78 -2.41
CA GLU A 193 -0.96 -26.11 -1.56
C GLU A 193 -0.38 -24.86 -2.24
N ILE A 194 0.04 -24.96 -3.50
CA ILE A 194 0.60 -23.84 -4.25
C ILE A 194 -0.43 -22.73 -4.49
N LEU A 195 -1.67 -23.09 -4.80
CA LEU A 195 -2.76 -22.13 -4.92
C LEU A 195 -3.07 -21.43 -3.58
N SER A 196 -2.94 -22.14 -2.46
CA SER A 196 -3.10 -21.56 -1.12
C SER A 196 -2.01 -20.53 -0.81
N ILE A 197 -0.75 -20.82 -1.15
CA ILE A 197 0.36 -19.85 -1.04
C ILE A 197 0.08 -18.61 -1.91
N LYS A 198 -0.45 -18.82 -3.12
CA LYS A 198 -0.84 -17.71 -4.01
C LYS A 198 -1.93 -16.84 -3.41
N LYS A 199 -2.94 -17.46 -2.77
CA LYS A 199 -4.01 -16.76 -2.06
C LYS A 199 -3.48 -15.92 -0.91
N GLU A 200 -2.62 -16.48 -0.07
CA GLU A 200 -2.01 -15.79 1.07
C GLU A 200 -1.21 -14.57 0.61
N LYS A 201 -0.42 -14.71 -0.45
CA LYS A 201 0.32 -13.59 -1.05
C LYS A 201 -0.59 -12.47 -1.57
N LEU A 202 -1.68 -12.82 -2.25
CA LEU A 202 -2.64 -11.83 -2.74
C LEU A 202 -3.31 -11.09 -1.57
N ALA A 203 -3.63 -11.79 -0.47
CA ALA A 203 -4.16 -11.17 0.74
C ALA A 203 -3.15 -10.20 1.38
N GLY A 204 -1.88 -10.57 1.46
CA GLY A 204 -0.82 -9.68 1.96
C GLY A 204 -0.64 -8.42 1.09
N ILE A 205 -0.68 -8.57 -0.25
CA ILE A 205 -0.65 -7.42 -1.17
C ILE A 205 -1.88 -6.53 -0.97
N LYS A 206 -3.06 -7.12 -0.79
CA LYS A 206 -4.29 -6.37 -0.52
C LYS A 206 -4.18 -5.57 0.77
N GLN A 207 -3.68 -6.17 1.85
CA GLN A 207 -3.48 -5.47 3.13
C GLN A 207 -2.52 -4.29 2.98
N GLY A 208 -1.38 -4.50 2.31
CA GLY A 208 -0.43 -3.42 2.03
C GLY A 208 -1.03 -2.28 1.18
N LEU A 209 -1.96 -2.60 0.28
CA LEU A 209 -2.67 -1.59 -0.52
C LEU A 209 -3.57 -0.71 0.36
N ILE A 210 -4.26 -1.30 1.35
CA ILE A 210 -5.10 -0.55 2.30
C ILE A 210 -4.27 0.51 3.01
N GLU A 211 -3.14 0.09 3.57
CA GLU A 211 -2.23 0.95 4.31
C GLU A 211 -1.62 2.02 3.40
N TYR A 212 -1.22 1.63 2.19
CA TYR A 212 -0.70 2.56 1.18
C TYR A 212 -1.70 3.65 0.82
N VAL A 213 -2.94 3.28 0.49
CA VAL A 213 -3.99 4.22 0.09
C VAL A 213 -4.28 5.20 1.21
N GLN A 214 -4.42 4.73 2.45
CA GLN A 214 -4.67 5.60 3.60
C GLN A 214 -3.53 6.62 3.79
N LEU A 215 -2.27 6.16 3.74
CA LEU A 215 -1.10 7.02 3.90
C LEU A 215 -0.97 8.06 2.77
N GLU A 216 -1.25 7.67 1.52
CA GLU A 216 -1.18 8.61 0.40
C GLU A 216 -2.33 9.63 0.44
N VAL A 217 -3.51 9.25 0.93
CA VAL A 217 -4.59 10.19 1.20
C VAL A 217 -4.18 11.21 2.27
N GLU A 218 -3.66 10.76 3.41
CA GLU A 218 -3.17 11.65 4.49
C GLU A 218 -2.00 12.54 4.08
N ARG A 219 -1.26 12.15 3.04
CA ARG A 219 -0.14 12.91 2.49
C ARG A 219 -0.61 13.96 1.50
N LYS A 220 -1.48 13.59 0.55
CA LYS A 220 -1.95 14.48 -0.53
C LYS A 220 -3.05 15.42 -0.06
N PHE A 221 -3.86 14.97 0.88
CA PHE A 221 -4.95 15.73 1.48
C PHE A 221 -4.66 15.92 2.97
N ASP A 222 -5.30 16.89 3.62
CA ASP A 222 -5.08 17.15 5.05
C ASP A 222 -5.15 15.88 5.90
N LYS A 223 -4.30 15.78 6.94
CA LYS A 223 -4.13 14.60 7.84
C LYS A 223 -5.41 14.09 8.54
N ASN A 224 -6.55 14.75 8.35
CA ASN A 224 -7.82 14.44 8.97
C ASN A 224 -8.82 13.75 8.02
N VAL A 225 -8.44 13.51 6.76
CA VAL A 225 -9.29 12.77 5.82
C VAL A 225 -9.30 11.30 6.20
N LEU A 226 -10.42 10.87 6.80
CA LEU A 226 -10.67 9.47 7.14
C LEU A 226 -11.50 8.83 6.03
N VAL A 227 -10.91 7.82 5.41
CA VAL A 227 -11.55 7.01 4.38
C VAL A 227 -12.19 5.81 5.06
N ASP A 228 -13.49 5.59 4.87
CA ASP A 228 -14.21 4.48 5.50
C ASP A 228 -13.95 3.16 4.76
N THR A 229 -13.64 3.22 3.45
CA THR A 229 -13.30 2.06 2.62
C THR A 229 -12.14 2.31 1.67
N VAL A 230 -11.30 1.29 1.40
CA VAL A 230 -10.16 1.42 0.46
C VAL A 230 -10.57 2.00 -0.89
N ILE A 231 -11.75 1.61 -1.40
CA ILE A 231 -12.31 2.08 -2.67
C ILE A 231 -12.53 3.58 -2.67
N GLU A 232 -13.04 4.16 -1.57
CA GLU A 232 -13.21 5.61 -1.46
C GLU A 232 -11.86 6.33 -1.53
N GLY A 233 -10.82 5.80 -0.89
CA GLY A 233 -9.49 6.38 -0.89
C GLY A 233 -8.80 6.27 -2.25
N GLU A 234 -8.92 5.12 -2.91
CA GLU A 234 -8.44 4.92 -4.28
C GLU A 234 -9.10 5.89 -5.26
N LEU A 235 -10.43 6.01 -5.20
CA LEU A 235 -11.18 6.95 -6.04
C LEU A 235 -10.81 8.40 -5.74
N LEU A 236 -10.60 8.75 -4.46
CA LEU A 236 -10.17 10.10 -4.06
C LEU A 236 -8.81 10.46 -4.65
N LEU A 237 -7.82 9.55 -4.52
CA LEU A 237 -6.49 9.71 -5.10
C LEU A 237 -6.55 9.77 -6.63
N ALA A 238 -7.32 8.86 -7.25
CA ALA A 238 -7.50 8.81 -8.69
C ALA A 238 -8.18 10.08 -9.23
N LYS A 239 -9.15 10.64 -8.50
CA LYS A 239 -9.80 11.91 -8.85
C LYS A 239 -8.79 13.06 -8.85
N ALA A 240 -7.99 13.16 -7.78
CA ALA A 240 -6.97 14.21 -7.69
C ALA A 240 -5.92 14.11 -8.78
N ASP A 241 -5.46 12.91 -9.10
CA ASP A 241 -4.50 12.71 -10.18
C ASP A 241 -5.11 12.95 -11.56
N TYR A 242 -6.39 12.58 -11.75
CA TYR A 242 -7.10 12.81 -13.01
C TYR A 242 -7.34 14.31 -13.26
N TYR A 243 -7.90 15.05 -12.31
CA TYR A 243 -8.16 16.48 -12.47
C TYR A 243 -6.97 17.37 -12.13
N GLN A 244 -5.85 16.79 -11.67
CA GLN A 244 -4.62 17.49 -11.27
C GLN A 244 -4.84 18.56 -10.17
N THR A 245 -5.81 18.32 -9.29
CA THR A 245 -6.17 19.22 -8.18
C THR A 245 -6.59 18.42 -6.96
N THR A 246 -6.33 18.95 -5.77
CA THR A 246 -6.87 18.44 -4.51
C THR A 246 -8.07 19.24 -4.00
N ASP A 247 -8.33 20.41 -4.59
CA ASP A 247 -9.54 21.19 -4.39
C ASP A 247 -10.54 20.84 -5.49
N PHE A 248 -11.59 20.10 -5.12
CA PHE A 248 -12.61 19.69 -6.08
C PHE A 248 -13.73 20.70 -6.27
N SER A 249 -13.77 21.79 -5.48
CA SER A 249 -14.76 22.85 -5.68
C SER A 249 -14.61 23.52 -7.05
N THR A 250 -13.39 23.52 -7.61
CA THR A 250 -13.08 24.11 -8.91
C THR A 250 -13.41 23.19 -10.10
N VAL A 251 -13.71 21.91 -9.85
CA VAL A 251 -13.97 20.91 -10.91
C VAL A 251 -15.33 20.23 -10.75
N GLU A 252 -16.17 20.69 -9.83
CA GLU A 252 -17.51 20.14 -9.64
C GLU A 252 -18.41 20.52 -10.84
N GLY A 253 -18.85 19.51 -11.60
CA GLY A 253 -19.65 19.71 -12.81
C GLY A 253 -18.87 20.12 -14.05
N VAL A 254 -17.53 20.18 -13.98
CA VAL A 254 -16.65 20.52 -15.10
C VAL A 254 -15.94 19.26 -15.57
N THR A 255 -16.05 18.94 -16.86
CA THR A 255 -15.26 17.85 -17.47
C THR A 255 -13.83 18.32 -17.72
N ARG A 256 -12.88 17.40 -17.60
CA ARG A 256 -11.47 17.68 -17.88
C ARG A 256 -11.21 17.98 -19.35
N PHE A 257 -11.98 17.36 -20.24
CA PHE A 257 -11.84 17.45 -21.68
C PHE A 257 -13.14 17.94 -22.30
N THR A 258 -13.02 18.64 -23.43
CA THR A 258 -14.14 18.99 -24.32
C THR A 258 -14.65 17.76 -25.08
N SER A 259 -15.85 17.84 -25.66
CA SER A 259 -16.41 16.75 -26.47
C SER A 259 -15.58 16.43 -27.73
N GLU A 260 -14.98 17.44 -28.36
CA GLU A 260 -14.05 17.26 -29.49
C GLU A 260 -12.77 16.52 -29.05
N GLU A 261 -12.17 16.92 -27.92
CA GLU A 261 -11.01 16.24 -27.36
C GLU A 261 -11.34 14.79 -26.98
N LEU A 262 -12.46 14.57 -26.29
CA LEU A 262 -12.91 13.23 -25.91
C LEU A 262 -13.12 12.33 -27.13
N THR A 263 -13.71 12.85 -28.20
CA THR A 263 -13.87 12.14 -29.47
C THR A 263 -12.51 11.69 -30.02
N ASN A 264 -11.56 12.63 -30.13
CA ASN A 264 -10.22 12.34 -30.61
C ASN A 264 -9.48 11.31 -29.74
N LEU A 265 -9.57 11.44 -28.40
CA LEU A 265 -8.93 10.52 -27.46
C LEU A 265 -9.54 9.12 -27.54
N LEU A 266 -10.87 9.02 -27.64
CA LEU A 266 -11.58 7.75 -27.76
C LEU A 266 -11.28 7.04 -29.09
N GLU A 267 -11.18 7.77 -30.19
CA GLU A 267 -10.79 7.20 -31.49
C GLU A 267 -9.34 6.69 -31.47
N GLN A 268 -8.41 7.47 -30.91
CA GLN A 268 -7.02 7.04 -30.71
C GLN A 268 -6.90 5.82 -29.79
N SER A 269 -7.80 5.70 -28.81
CA SER A 269 -7.74 4.62 -27.80
C SER A 269 -7.87 3.23 -28.41
N ARG A 270 -8.53 3.07 -29.57
CA ARG A 270 -8.91 1.76 -30.14
C ARG A 270 -9.55 0.82 -29.09
N GLY A 271 -10.36 1.38 -28.20
CA GLY A 271 -11.03 0.64 -27.13
C GLY A 271 -10.13 0.22 -25.96
N SER A 272 -9.02 0.93 -25.73
CA SER A 272 -8.13 0.71 -24.58
C SER A 272 -7.57 2.03 -24.03
N LEU A 273 -7.73 2.26 -22.72
CA LEU A 273 -7.19 3.42 -22.02
C LEU A 273 -5.66 3.55 -22.16
N MET A 274 -4.95 2.42 -22.28
CA MET A 274 -3.49 2.38 -22.41
C MET A 274 -2.97 3.04 -23.70
N ASN A 275 -3.83 3.17 -24.72
CA ASN A 275 -3.46 3.77 -26.00
C ASN A 275 -3.62 5.30 -26.00
N ILE A 276 -4.20 5.89 -24.95
CA ILE A 276 -4.42 7.33 -24.83
C ILE A 276 -3.14 8.00 -24.33
N GLN A 277 -2.24 8.38 -25.26
CA GLN A 277 -0.88 8.86 -24.94
C GLN A 277 -0.84 10.23 -24.26
N THR A 278 -1.75 11.13 -24.61
CA THR A 278 -1.80 12.52 -24.12
C THR A 278 -2.19 12.61 -22.65
N VAL A 279 -2.99 11.66 -22.15
CA VAL A 279 -3.52 11.67 -20.79
C VAL A 279 -2.79 10.68 -19.87
N LYS A 280 -2.12 9.66 -20.43
CA LYS A 280 -1.50 8.52 -19.71
C LYS A 280 -2.32 8.13 -18.48
N ILE A 281 -3.55 7.66 -18.71
CA ILE A 281 -4.41 7.17 -17.64
C ILE A 281 -3.73 5.92 -17.05
N PRO A 282 -3.14 6.00 -15.85
CA PRO A 282 -2.21 5.03 -15.33
C PRO A 282 -2.91 3.82 -14.71
N ASN A 283 -4.24 3.83 -14.54
CA ASN A 283 -5.02 2.67 -14.11
C ASN A 283 -6.54 2.80 -14.38
N ASP A 284 -7.26 1.69 -14.22
CA ASP A 284 -8.72 1.59 -14.38
C ASP A 284 -9.51 2.46 -13.41
N CYS A 285 -8.96 2.79 -12.23
CA CYS A 285 -9.60 3.66 -11.26
C CYS A 285 -9.68 5.11 -11.78
N GLN A 286 -8.60 5.64 -12.35
CA GLN A 286 -8.63 6.92 -13.07
C GLN A 286 -9.49 6.83 -14.34
N GLY A 287 -9.52 5.65 -14.97
CA GLY A 287 -10.43 5.35 -16.08
C GLY A 287 -11.90 5.59 -15.76
N VAL A 288 -12.32 5.46 -14.49
CA VAL A 288 -13.71 5.75 -14.08
C VAL A 288 -14.08 7.21 -14.35
N PHE A 289 -13.19 8.16 -14.02
CA PHE A 289 -13.43 9.59 -14.24
C PHE A 289 -13.40 9.95 -15.74
N PHE A 290 -12.52 9.31 -16.51
CA PHE A 290 -12.53 9.45 -17.96
C PHE A 290 -13.83 8.96 -18.59
N VAL A 291 -14.32 7.79 -18.16
CA VAL A 291 -15.64 7.28 -18.61
C VAL A 291 -16.74 8.22 -18.15
N GLN A 292 -16.69 8.75 -16.93
CA GLN A 292 -17.68 9.70 -16.42
C GLN A 292 -17.74 10.95 -17.31
N ASP A 293 -16.61 11.60 -17.58
CA ASP A 293 -16.53 12.77 -18.46
C ASP A 293 -17.04 12.43 -19.88
N ALA A 294 -16.64 11.30 -20.44
CA ALA A 294 -17.11 10.86 -21.76
C ALA A 294 -18.64 10.64 -21.82
N MET A 295 -19.23 10.11 -20.74
CA MET A 295 -20.67 9.90 -20.65
C MET A 295 -21.47 11.19 -20.55
N THR A 296 -20.89 12.28 -20.01
CA THR A 296 -21.57 13.59 -19.99
C THR A 296 -21.71 14.21 -21.38
N HIS A 297 -20.79 13.89 -22.29
CA HIS A 297 -20.77 14.37 -23.68
C HIS A 297 -21.26 13.32 -24.67
N LEU A 298 -21.97 12.28 -24.20
CA LEU A 298 -22.27 11.08 -24.98
C LEU A 298 -22.95 11.40 -26.32
N ASP A 299 -23.90 12.33 -26.34
CA ASP A 299 -24.64 12.69 -27.55
C ASP A 299 -23.76 13.37 -28.61
N GLU A 300 -22.67 14.02 -28.19
CA GLU A 300 -21.74 14.77 -29.06
C GLU A 300 -20.60 13.89 -29.61
N LEU A 301 -20.43 12.67 -29.09
CA LEU A 301 -19.37 11.76 -29.51
C LEU A 301 -19.62 11.16 -30.89
N SER A 302 -18.56 10.98 -31.68
CA SER A 302 -18.62 10.24 -32.95
C SER A 302 -19.05 8.78 -32.74
N PRO A 303 -19.63 8.11 -33.76
CA PRO A 303 -19.97 6.69 -33.67
C PRO A 303 -18.77 5.79 -33.34
N LEU A 304 -17.58 6.12 -33.87
CA LEU A 304 -16.36 5.38 -33.57
C LEU A 304 -15.90 5.61 -32.12
N ALA A 305 -16.02 6.84 -31.62
CA ALA A 305 -15.74 7.17 -30.22
C ALA A 305 -16.68 6.43 -29.27
N LYS A 306 -17.99 6.39 -29.55
CA LYS A 306 -18.99 5.61 -28.79
C LYS A 306 -18.66 4.13 -28.75
N HIS A 307 -18.32 3.55 -29.90
CA HIS A 307 -17.90 2.15 -30.00
C HIS A 307 -16.67 1.87 -29.11
N ASN A 308 -15.65 2.73 -29.17
CA ASN A 308 -14.44 2.57 -28.36
C ASN A 308 -14.70 2.80 -26.87
N LEU A 309 -15.56 3.76 -26.51
CA LEU A 309 -15.99 3.98 -25.13
C LEU A 309 -16.66 2.74 -24.54
N LYS A 310 -17.54 2.08 -25.30
CA LYS A 310 -18.15 0.81 -24.89
C LYS A 310 -17.11 -0.29 -24.62
N HIS A 311 -16.06 -0.41 -25.43
CA HIS A 311 -14.97 -1.34 -25.15
C HIS A 311 -14.20 -0.99 -23.87
N ILE A 312 -13.93 0.29 -23.66
CA ILE A 312 -13.27 0.79 -22.44
C ILE A 312 -14.09 0.46 -21.20
N VAL A 313 -15.40 0.75 -21.22
CA VAL A 313 -16.34 0.43 -20.11
C VAL A 313 -16.28 -1.06 -19.77
N ASN A 314 -16.36 -1.93 -20.78
CA ASN A 314 -16.38 -3.37 -20.56
C ASN A 314 -15.04 -3.92 -20.03
N ARG A 315 -13.93 -3.32 -20.46
CA ARG A 315 -12.58 -3.71 -20.04
C ARG A 315 -12.13 -3.14 -18.69
N ASN A 316 -12.77 -2.08 -18.19
CA ASN A 316 -12.37 -1.44 -16.93
C ASN A 316 -12.69 -2.36 -15.74
N ASP A 317 -11.68 -2.92 -15.07
CA ASP A 317 -11.86 -3.86 -13.95
C ASP A 317 -12.35 -3.18 -12.67
N TYR A 318 -12.28 -1.85 -12.60
CA TYR A 318 -12.77 -1.08 -11.46
C TYR A 318 -14.29 -0.87 -11.50
N LEU A 319 -14.90 -0.86 -12.68
CA LEU A 319 -16.36 -0.77 -12.83
C LEU A 319 -17.05 -2.06 -12.39
N PRO A 320 -18.07 -2.01 -11.50
CA PRO A 320 -18.93 -3.16 -11.23
C PRO A 320 -19.63 -3.68 -12.49
N ASN A 321 -19.92 -4.99 -12.55
CA ASN A 321 -20.65 -5.57 -13.69
C ASN A 321 -22.03 -4.92 -13.90
N SER A 322 -22.73 -4.51 -12.83
CA SER A 322 -23.99 -3.76 -12.95
C SER A 322 -23.82 -2.46 -13.72
N ASP A 323 -22.78 -1.71 -13.36
CA ASP A 323 -22.48 -0.40 -13.91
C ASP A 323 -22.01 -0.54 -15.36
N LYS A 324 -21.22 -1.57 -15.68
CA LYS A 324 -20.84 -1.89 -17.07
C LYS A 324 -22.04 -2.14 -17.97
N LEU A 325 -23.01 -2.92 -17.49
CA LEU A 325 -24.23 -3.24 -18.24
C LEU A 325 -25.08 -1.98 -18.48
N GLU A 326 -25.26 -1.18 -17.45
CA GLU A 326 -26.02 0.07 -17.53
C GLU A 326 -25.38 1.08 -18.49
N LEU A 327 -24.08 1.35 -18.33
CA LEU A 327 -23.32 2.24 -19.21
C LEU A 327 -23.35 1.76 -20.66
N THR A 328 -23.15 0.47 -20.89
CA THR A 328 -23.20 -0.11 -22.24
C THR A 328 -24.59 0.05 -22.86
N SER A 329 -25.65 -0.16 -22.08
CA SER A 329 -27.02 0.02 -22.55
C SER A 329 -27.31 1.48 -22.93
N GLN A 330 -26.79 2.45 -22.18
CA GLN A 330 -26.96 3.88 -22.49
C GLN A 330 -26.23 4.28 -23.78
N ILE A 331 -25.00 3.79 -23.96
CA ILE A 331 -24.24 4.00 -25.19
C ILE A 331 -25.01 3.47 -26.41
N ASP A 332 -25.52 2.23 -26.31
CA ASP A 332 -26.29 1.58 -27.37
C ASP A 332 -27.63 2.28 -27.67
N THR A 333 -28.27 2.88 -26.67
CA THR A 333 -29.51 3.67 -26.85
C THR A 333 -29.20 4.99 -27.54
N SER A 334 -28.12 5.68 -27.16
CA SER A 334 -27.71 6.93 -27.83
C SER A 334 -27.43 6.71 -29.33
N GLU A 335 -26.87 5.55 -29.72
CA GLU A 335 -26.64 5.21 -31.14
C GLU A 335 -27.95 5.05 -31.92
N LYS A 336 -29.00 4.55 -31.26
CA LYS A 336 -30.33 4.35 -31.89
C LYS A 336 -31.14 5.64 -31.99
N GLU A 337 -30.95 6.57 -31.05
CA GLU A 337 -31.68 7.84 -31.03
C GLU A 337 -31.09 8.89 -31.98
N VAL A 338 -29.79 8.83 -32.30
CA VAL A 338 -29.16 9.64 -33.37
C VAL A 338 -29.79 9.37 -34.74
N VAL A 339 -30.36 8.19 -34.97
CA VAL A 339 -31.08 7.85 -36.22
C VAL A 339 -32.50 8.46 -36.25
N LYS A 340 -33.01 9.02 -35.14
CA LYS A 340 -34.38 9.54 -35.02
C LYS A 340 -34.51 11.01 -34.62
N ARG A 341 -33.43 11.69 -34.21
CA ARG A 341 -33.46 13.07 -33.72
C ARG A 341 -32.90 14.05 -34.76
N ASP A 342 -33.63 14.23 -35.86
CA ASP A 342 -33.84 15.58 -36.39
C ASP A 342 -35.11 16.06 -35.69
N LEU A 343 -34.98 17.05 -34.81
CA LEU A 343 -35.99 17.72 -33.97
C LEU A 343 -36.02 17.29 -32.48
N ASP A 344 -35.88 18.34 -31.66
CA ASP A 344 -36.11 18.51 -30.23
C ASP A 344 -34.98 18.32 -29.20
N GLU A 345 -34.93 19.34 -28.33
CA GLU A 345 -33.88 19.74 -27.41
C GLU A 345 -33.61 18.74 -26.26
N SER A 346 -32.33 18.67 -25.89
CA SER A 346 -31.75 17.76 -24.92
C SER A 346 -32.20 18.04 -23.48
N THR A 347 -32.87 17.07 -22.85
CA THR A 347 -32.94 16.95 -21.39
C THR A 347 -31.94 15.89 -20.93
N GLY A 348 -30.92 16.31 -20.20
CA GLY A 348 -29.86 15.43 -19.68
C GLY A 348 -30.41 14.31 -18.81
N GLN A 349 -30.25 13.07 -19.26
CA GLN A 349 -30.61 11.88 -18.52
C GLN A 349 -29.54 11.64 -17.44
N GLU A 350 -29.91 11.77 -16.16
CA GLU A 350 -28.97 11.59 -15.06
C GLU A 350 -28.54 10.12 -14.95
N VAL A 351 -27.24 9.86 -15.07
CA VAL A 351 -26.65 8.51 -15.08
C VAL A 351 -26.78 7.86 -13.69
N ASN A 352 -27.55 6.78 -13.56
CA ASN A 352 -27.79 6.05 -12.29
C ASN A 352 -26.71 4.99 -11.98
N VAL A 353 -25.45 5.33 -12.24
CA VAL A 353 -24.31 4.44 -12.05
C VAL A 353 -23.76 4.56 -10.63
N LYS A 354 -23.73 3.44 -9.90
CA LYS A 354 -23.31 3.40 -8.48
C LYS A 354 -21.90 3.95 -8.26
N ILE A 355 -20.95 3.64 -9.15
CA ILE A 355 -19.59 4.15 -9.02
C ILE A 355 -19.51 5.68 -9.21
N PHE A 356 -20.37 6.27 -10.04
CA PHE A 356 -20.43 7.71 -10.26
C PHE A 356 -21.10 8.41 -9.09
N GLN A 357 -22.13 7.79 -8.50
CA GLN A 357 -22.70 8.27 -7.25
C GLN A 357 -21.67 8.27 -6.13
N LEU A 358 -20.89 7.19 -6.00
CA LEU A 358 -19.79 7.13 -5.04
C LEU A 358 -18.76 8.25 -5.32
N ALA A 359 -18.32 8.41 -6.58
CA ALA A 359 -17.40 9.45 -7.00
C ALA A 359 -17.90 10.88 -6.70
N LYS A 360 -19.19 11.16 -6.90
CA LYS A 360 -19.83 12.43 -6.51
C LYS A 360 -19.78 12.61 -4.99
N THR A 361 -20.12 11.57 -4.22
CA THR A 361 -20.15 11.66 -2.75
C THR A 361 -18.77 11.74 -2.10
N ILE A 362 -17.69 11.32 -2.76
CA ILE A 362 -16.33 11.33 -2.17
C ILE A 362 -15.83 12.73 -1.83
N ASN A 363 -16.35 13.78 -2.48
CA ASN A 363 -16.08 15.18 -2.11
C ASN A 363 -16.43 15.47 -0.63
N ARG A 364 -17.43 14.78 -0.07
CA ARG A 364 -17.82 14.91 1.35
C ARG A 364 -16.71 14.53 2.33
N LEU A 365 -15.72 13.75 1.89
CA LEU A 365 -14.58 13.38 2.73
C LEU A 365 -13.66 14.57 3.01
N LEU A 366 -13.68 15.57 2.13
CA LEU A 366 -12.92 16.81 2.26
C LEU A 366 -13.70 17.90 3.01
N THR A 367 -15.03 17.87 2.97
CA THR A 367 -15.91 18.89 3.57
C THR A 367 -16.62 18.44 4.85
N GLY A 368 -16.50 17.17 5.24
CA GLY A 368 -17.30 16.54 6.28
C GLY A 368 -16.98 17.05 7.68
N ASN A 369 -17.96 17.68 8.33
CA ASN A 369 -18.04 18.15 9.73
C ASN A 369 -17.10 17.42 10.71
N HIS A 370 -15.82 17.84 10.70
CA HIS A 370 -14.70 17.27 11.44
C HIS A 370 -14.93 17.13 12.97
N PRO A 371 -15.67 18.00 13.66
CA PRO A 371 -15.91 17.87 15.09
C PRO A 371 -16.81 16.67 15.45
N GLN A 372 -17.78 16.32 14.60
CA GLN A 372 -18.80 15.33 14.94
C GLN A 372 -18.27 13.90 14.82
N LYS A 373 -17.51 13.59 13.75
CA LYS A 373 -16.86 12.28 13.58
C LYS A 373 -15.80 12.03 14.66
N LYS A 374 -14.97 13.03 14.98
CA LYS A 374 -14.01 12.96 16.11
C LYS A 374 -14.72 12.76 17.45
N ARG A 375 -15.79 13.51 17.73
CA ARG A 375 -16.61 13.32 18.95
C ARG A 375 -17.28 11.95 19.01
N ASN A 376 -17.74 11.41 17.89
CA ASN A 376 -18.35 10.08 17.85
C ASN A 376 -17.31 8.98 18.06
N LEU A 377 -16.12 9.09 17.47
CA LEU A 377 -15.01 8.17 17.70
C LEU A 377 -14.50 8.25 19.15
N GLU A 378 -14.36 9.46 19.71
CA GLU A 378 -14.02 9.67 21.12
C GLU A 378 -15.10 9.11 22.06
N LYS A 379 -16.38 9.28 21.74
CA LYS A 379 -17.50 8.65 22.47
C LYS A 379 -17.43 7.13 22.42
N LEU A 380 -17.15 6.55 21.24
CA LEU A 380 -17.04 5.11 21.05
C LEU A 380 -15.83 4.53 21.80
N ILE A 381 -14.69 5.22 21.77
CA ILE A 381 -13.47 4.88 22.54
C ILE A 381 -13.75 4.98 24.04
N LYS A 382 -14.52 5.98 24.48
CA LYS A 382 -14.89 6.15 25.90
C LYS A 382 -15.88 5.09 26.36
N GLN A 383 -16.83 4.70 25.51
CA GLN A 383 -17.78 3.61 25.77
C GLN A 383 -17.08 2.26 25.85
N THR A 384 -16.21 1.92 24.90
CA THR A 384 -15.44 0.66 24.89
C THR A 384 -14.42 0.56 26.03
N LYS A 385 -13.79 1.68 26.43
CA LYS A 385 -12.95 1.74 27.65
C LYS A 385 -13.79 1.65 28.94
N GLY A 386 -15.00 2.20 28.94
CA GLY A 386 -15.95 2.09 30.06
C GLY A 386 -16.49 0.67 30.25
N GLU A 387 -16.77 -0.04 29.15
CA GLU A 387 -17.18 -1.44 29.16
C GLU A 387 -16.06 -2.37 29.61
N LYS A 388 -14.81 -2.16 29.14
CA LYS A 388 -13.63 -2.89 29.65
C LYS A 388 -13.38 -2.67 31.15
N LYS A 389 -13.63 -1.47 31.68
CA LYS A 389 -13.54 -1.20 33.13
C LYS A 389 -14.66 -1.86 33.93
N ARG A 390 -15.87 -1.93 33.37
CA ARG A 390 -17.02 -2.61 34.00
C ARG A 390 -16.91 -4.14 33.97
N SER A 391 -16.27 -4.72 32.95
CA SER A 391 -15.98 -6.15 32.91
C SER A 391 -14.84 -6.54 33.86
N LEU A 392 -13.79 -5.70 33.99
CA LEU A 392 -12.68 -5.93 34.95
C LEU A 392 -13.06 -5.74 36.43
N GLN A 393 -14.15 -5.01 36.73
CA GLN A 393 -14.62 -4.83 38.11
C GLN A 393 -15.57 -5.95 38.61
N LYS A 394 -16.06 -6.83 37.74
CA LYS A 394 -17.00 -7.89 38.12
C LYS A 394 -16.35 -9.23 38.49
N ASP A 395 -15.05 -9.42 38.22
CA ASP A 395 -14.34 -10.69 38.41
C ASP A 395 -13.29 -10.66 39.55
N LEU A 396 -13.48 -9.81 40.56
CA LEU A 396 -12.68 -9.86 41.79
C LEU A 396 -13.56 -10.32 42.97
N PRO A 397 -13.52 -11.60 43.39
CA PRO A 397 -14.08 -11.99 44.67
C PRO A 397 -13.14 -11.52 45.77
N PHE A 398 -13.56 -10.52 46.53
CA PHE A 398 -12.96 -10.19 47.83
C PHE A 398 -13.49 -11.14 48.90
N ARG A 399 -12.77 -12.23 49.15
CA ARG A 399 -12.25 -12.66 50.46
C ARG A 399 -11.63 -14.04 50.37
#